data_AF-G5IK44-F1
#
_entry.id   AF-G5IK44-F1
#
_cell.length_a   1.000
_cell.length_b   1.000
_cell.length_c   1.000
_cell.angle_alpha   90.00
_cell.angle_beta   90.00
_cell.angle_gamma   90.00
#
_symmetry.space_group_name_H-M   'P 1'
#
loop_
_entity.id
_entity.type
_entity.pdbx_description
1 polymer ?
#
loop_
_entity_poly.entity_id
_entity_poly.type
_entity_poly.pdbx_seq_one_letter_code
_entity_poly.pdbx_strand_id
1 'polypeptide(L)'
;MRLDGVPGLERIRLGSLEPRIITEEFVSTLAGLSTICPHFHLSLQSGCDETLRRMNRHYTTEDYAGRCEILRKYFDNPAITTDVIVGFPGETAEEFETTKRYLERVHFYEMHVFKYSKRAGTKAAVMEDQVPEQVKAVRSDELLALTERMSREYRESFLGQEKEVLLEEKVTVDGVDYLAGYTKEYVRAAVPWDETRKGTMITGYLDGFLTDEIINLLKK
;
A
#
# COMPACT_ATOMS: atom_id res chain seq x y z
N MET A 1 22.09 -8.39 -3.39
CA MET A 1 22.02 -6.91 -3.42
C MET A 1 23.10 -6.36 -2.51
N ARG A 2 24.03 -5.54 -3.02
CA ARG A 2 25.27 -5.15 -2.31
C ARG A 2 25.09 -4.13 -1.17
N LEU A 3 23.85 -3.67 -0.97
CA LEU A 3 23.49 -2.60 -0.03
C LEU A 3 23.23 -3.10 1.40
N ASP A 4 22.79 -4.35 1.59
CA ASP A 4 22.47 -4.94 2.90
C ASP A 4 23.68 -5.02 3.86
N GLY A 5 24.91 -4.96 3.33
CA GLY A 5 26.15 -4.99 4.12
C GLY A 5 26.72 -3.62 4.49
N VAL A 6 25.99 -2.51 4.25
CA VAL A 6 26.46 -1.16 4.61
C VAL A 6 26.34 -0.98 6.13
N PRO A 7 27.43 -0.69 6.85
CA PRO A 7 27.37 -0.48 8.30
C PRO A 7 26.40 0.64 8.68
N GLY A 8 25.49 0.34 9.61
CA GLY A 8 24.46 1.28 10.08
C GLY A 8 23.20 1.37 9.22
N LEU A 9 23.09 0.61 8.13
CA LEU A 9 21.85 0.50 7.36
C LEU A 9 20.95 -0.58 7.96
N GLU A 10 19.86 -0.17 8.61
CA GLU A 10 18.94 -1.11 9.28
C GLU A 10 17.67 -1.41 8.47
N ARG A 11 17.22 -0.47 7.63
CA ARG A 11 15.98 -0.58 6.86
C ARG A 11 16.16 -0.09 5.42
N ILE A 12 15.70 -0.92 4.47
CA ILE A 12 15.61 -0.62 3.05
C ILE A 12 14.15 -0.80 2.64
N ARG A 13 13.49 0.29 2.24
CA ARG A 13 12.17 0.26 1.64
C ARG A 13 12.31 0.41 0.13
N LEU A 14 11.72 -0.49 -0.62
CA LEU A 14 11.67 -0.40 -2.07
C LEU A 14 10.60 0.63 -2.47
N GLY A 15 10.89 1.43 -3.49
CA GLY A 15 9.92 2.33 -4.10
C GLY A 15 8.90 1.57 -4.96
N SER A 16 8.29 2.27 -5.92
CA SER A 16 7.37 1.64 -6.87
C SER A 16 8.07 0.57 -7.70
N LEU A 17 7.47 -0.61 -7.76
CA LEU A 17 7.95 -1.74 -8.55
C LEU A 17 6.96 -2.05 -9.67
N GLU A 18 7.51 -2.41 -10.84
CA GLU A 18 6.70 -3.01 -11.89
C GLU A 18 6.33 -4.45 -11.47
N PRO A 19 5.06 -4.86 -11.58
CA PRO A 19 4.62 -6.20 -11.15
C PRO A 19 5.45 -7.35 -11.75
N ARG A 20 5.93 -7.20 -12.98
CA ARG A 20 6.73 -8.21 -13.69
C ARG A 20 8.09 -8.50 -13.05
N ILE A 21 8.62 -7.58 -12.25
CA ILE A 21 9.88 -7.79 -11.50
C ILE A 21 9.69 -8.80 -10.36
N ILE A 22 8.45 -8.99 -9.89
CA ILE A 22 8.13 -9.87 -8.78
C ILE A 22 8.15 -11.33 -9.24
N THR A 23 9.34 -11.94 -9.21
CA THR A 23 9.54 -13.36 -9.47
C THR A 23 9.88 -14.09 -8.17
N GLU A 24 9.69 -15.40 -8.13
CA GLU A 24 10.10 -16.27 -7.02
C GLU A 24 11.59 -16.07 -6.65
N GLU A 25 12.47 -15.98 -7.65
CA GLU A 25 13.90 -15.72 -7.46
C GLU A 25 14.16 -14.33 -6.84
N PHE A 26 13.49 -13.30 -7.34
CA PHE A 26 13.66 -11.94 -6.84
C PHE A 26 13.18 -11.84 -5.38
N VAL A 27 11.97 -12.32 -5.10
CA VAL A 27 11.35 -12.21 -3.78
C VAL A 27 12.08 -13.09 -2.75
N SER A 28 12.48 -14.31 -3.11
CA SER A 28 13.29 -15.16 -2.22
C SER A 28 14.64 -14.52 -1.88
N THR A 29 15.28 -13.85 -2.84
CA THR A 29 16.51 -13.10 -2.58
C THR A 29 16.26 -11.96 -1.59
N LEU A 30 15.16 -11.21 -1.73
CA LEU A 30 14.82 -10.13 -0.81
C LEU A 30 14.49 -10.65 0.60
N ALA A 31 13.76 -11.76 0.71
CA ALA A 31 13.38 -12.35 1.98
C ALA A 31 14.57 -12.82 2.81
N GLY A 32 15.70 -13.13 2.16
CA GLY A 32 16.97 -13.43 2.84
C GLY A 32 17.69 -12.23 3.45
N LEU A 33 17.23 -11.00 3.21
CA LEU A 33 17.87 -9.76 3.65
C LEU A 33 17.10 -9.15 4.82
N SER A 34 17.72 -9.09 6.00
CA SER A 34 17.09 -8.59 7.23
C SER A 34 16.75 -7.10 7.19
N THR A 35 17.44 -6.33 6.33
CA THR A 35 17.20 -4.90 6.15
C THR A 35 15.97 -4.59 5.30
N ILE A 36 15.47 -5.55 4.50
CA ILE A 36 14.32 -5.30 3.63
C ILE A 36 13.06 -5.12 4.46
N CYS A 37 12.39 -4.00 4.23
CA CYS A 37 11.06 -3.73 4.76
C CYS A 37 10.02 -4.44 3.86
N PRO A 38 9.14 -5.29 4.42
CA PRO A 38 8.07 -5.98 3.70
C PRO A 38 6.91 -5.03 3.34
N HIS A 39 7.24 -3.97 2.63
CA HIS A 39 6.33 -2.96 2.10
C HIS A 39 6.60 -2.80 0.61
N PHE A 40 5.64 -3.20 -0.21
CA PHE A 40 5.78 -3.30 -1.66
C PHE A 40 4.68 -2.48 -2.36
N HIS A 41 5.10 -1.45 -3.08
CA HIS A 41 4.19 -0.69 -3.93
C HIS A 41 4.24 -1.23 -5.36
N LEU A 42 3.13 -1.81 -5.83
CA LEU A 42 3.02 -2.44 -7.14
C LEU A 42 2.01 -1.70 -8.01
N SER A 43 2.42 -1.10 -9.13
CA SER A 43 1.49 -0.32 -9.96
C SER A 43 0.48 -1.20 -10.72
N LEU A 44 -0.79 -1.21 -10.32
CA LEU A 44 -1.88 -1.96 -10.98
C LEU A 44 -2.59 -1.16 -12.07
N GLN A 45 -3.04 0.06 -11.72
CA GLN A 45 -3.91 0.98 -12.48
C GLN A 45 -5.39 0.59 -12.57
N SER A 46 -5.74 -0.66 -12.84
CA SER A 46 -7.14 -1.11 -12.92
C SER A 46 -7.24 -2.61 -12.62
N GLY A 47 -8.35 -3.03 -12.00
CA GLY A 47 -8.64 -4.43 -11.70
C GLY A 47 -9.47 -5.12 -12.80
N CYS A 48 -9.51 -4.55 -14.00
CA CYS A 48 -10.22 -5.09 -15.16
C CYS A 48 -9.27 -5.21 -16.36
N ASP A 49 -9.15 -6.41 -16.93
CA ASP A 49 -8.24 -6.69 -18.05
C ASP A 49 -8.55 -5.87 -19.30
N GLU A 50 -9.82 -5.55 -19.57
CA GLU A 50 -10.20 -4.71 -20.71
C GLU A 50 -9.70 -3.27 -20.53
N THR A 51 -9.90 -2.69 -19.35
CA THR A 51 -9.38 -1.36 -19.01
C THR A 51 -7.85 -1.35 -19.02
N LEU A 52 -7.20 -2.37 -18.46
CA LEU A 52 -5.74 -2.52 -18.50
C LEU A 52 -5.21 -2.54 -19.93
N ARG A 53 -5.88 -3.26 -20.85
CA ARG A 53 -5.52 -3.29 -22.27
C ARG A 53 -5.65 -1.91 -22.92
N ARG A 54 -6.73 -1.18 -22.64
CA ARG A 54 -6.91 0.22 -23.12
C ARG A 54 -5.86 1.17 -22.53
N MET A 55 -5.38 0.91 -21.31
CA MET A 55 -4.24 1.60 -20.69
C MET A 55 -2.86 1.15 -21.24
N ASN A 56 -2.82 0.24 -22.22
CA ASN A 56 -1.60 -0.34 -22.78
C ASN A 56 -0.72 -1.03 -21.72
N ARG A 57 -1.35 -1.73 -20.77
CA ARG A 57 -0.65 -2.62 -19.84
C ARG A 57 -0.47 -3.99 -20.46
N HIS A 58 0.67 -4.61 -20.20
CA HIS A 58 1.07 -5.89 -20.79
C HIS A 58 1.03 -7.02 -19.73
N TYR A 59 0.10 -6.95 -18.78
CA TYR A 59 -0.15 -7.99 -17.78
C TYR A 59 -1.65 -8.10 -17.55
N THR A 60 -2.10 -9.26 -17.09
CA THR A 60 -3.49 -9.47 -16.66
C THR A 60 -3.63 -9.26 -15.14
N THR A 61 -4.87 -9.16 -14.69
CA THR A 61 -5.25 -9.19 -13.27
C THR A 61 -4.84 -10.49 -12.59
N GLU A 62 -4.89 -11.62 -13.31
CA GLU A 62 -4.40 -12.93 -12.85
C GLU A 62 -2.88 -12.92 -12.67
N ASP A 63 -2.13 -12.43 -13.67
CA ASP A 63 -0.67 -12.28 -13.55
C ASP A 63 -0.31 -11.48 -12.30
N TYR A 64 -0.95 -10.33 -12.12
CA TYR A 64 -0.72 -9.43 -10.99
C TYR A 64 -1.07 -10.07 -9.64
N ALA A 65 -2.19 -10.80 -9.57
CA ALA A 65 -2.58 -11.51 -8.35
C ALA A 65 -1.52 -12.55 -7.96
N GLY A 66 -1.01 -13.32 -8.94
CA GLY A 66 0.10 -14.25 -8.72
C GLY A 66 1.37 -13.56 -8.18
N ARG A 67 1.66 -12.32 -8.60
CA ARG A 67 2.77 -11.53 -8.02
C ARG A 67 2.55 -11.20 -6.55
N CYS A 68 1.32 -10.84 -6.19
CA CYS A 68 0.96 -10.57 -4.79
C CYS A 68 1.07 -11.84 -3.93
N GLU A 69 0.66 -12.99 -4.47
CA GLU A 69 0.80 -14.29 -3.81
C GLU A 69 2.25 -14.67 -3.56
N ILE A 70 3.16 -14.41 -4.51
CA ILE A 70 4.61 -14.62 -4.30
C ILE A 70 5.09 -13.76 -3.12
N LEU A 71 4.71 -12.48 -3.03
CA LEU A 71 5.11 -11.64 -1.88
C LEU A 71 4.62 -12.22 -0.56
N ARG A 72 3.35 -12.63 -0.49
CA ARG A 72 2.72 -13.22 0.72
C ARG A 72 3.27 -14.59 1.09
N LYS A 73 3.84 -15.31 0.13
CA LYS A 73 4.51 -16.59 0.37
C LYS A 73 5.82 -16.42 1.13
N TYR A 74 6.54 -15.33 0.88
CA TYR A 74 7.90 -15.12 1.40
C TYR A 74 7.97 -14.16 2.59
N PHE A 75 7.03 -13.22 2.67
CA PHE A 75 6.95 -12.27 3.77
C PHE A 75 5.70 -12.58 4.59
N ASP A 76 5.83 -12.51 5.91
CA ASP A 76 4.69 -12.61 6.81
C ASP A 76 3.90 -11.30 6.76
N ASN A 77 2.65 -11.39 6.30
CA ASN A 77 1.71 -10.27 6.18
C ASN A 77 2.29 -8.96 5.58
N PRO A 78 2.93 -8.98 4.40
CA PRO A 78 3.56 -7.80 3.82
C PRO A 78 2.53 -6.73 3.47
N ALA A 79 2.90 -5.46 3.62
CA ALA A 79 2.09 -4.36 3.13
C ALA A 79 2.23 -4.30 1.60
N ILE A 80 1.13 -4.54 0.89
CA ILE A 80 1.08 -4.38 -0.56
C ILE A 80 0.21 -3.17 -0.85
N THR A 81 0.77 -2.19 -1.55
CA THR A 81 0.07 -0.96 -1.94
C THR A 81 0.05 -0.80 -3.45
N THR A 82 -0.89 -0.01 -3.97
CA THR A 82 -1.06 0.14 -5.41
C THR A 82 -1.66 1.49 -5.79
N ASP A 83 -1.66 1.79 -7.09
CA ASP A 83 -2.37 2.91 -7.67
C ASP A 83 -3.51 2.39 -8.54
N VAL A 84 -4.67 3.04 -8.46
CA VAL A 84 -5.87 2.73 -9.25
C VAL A 84 -6.37 4.01 -9.92
N ILE A 85 -6.69 3.93 -11.21
CA ILE A 85 -7.25 5.04 -11.98
C ILE A 85 -8.71 4.72 -12.31
N VAL A 86 -9.64 5.57 -11.86
CA VAL A 86 -11.06 5.49 -12.21
C VAL A 86 -11.41 6.44 -13.34
N GLY A 87 -12.38 6.06 -14.14
CA GLY A 87 -12.91 6.89 -15.23
C GLY A 87 -12.01 6.98 -16.45
N PHE A 88 -11.18 5.95 -16.68
CA PHE A 88 -10.40 5.87 -17.91
C PHE A 88 -11.34 5.84 -19.13
N PRO A 89 -10.96 6.41 -20.28
CA PRO A 89 -11.84 6.43 -21.44
C PRO A 89 -12.28 5.01 -21.85
N GLY A 90 -13.60 4.82 -22.01
CA GLY A 90 -14.24 3.54 -22.28
C GLY A 90 -14.61 2.71 -21.04
N GLU A 91 -14.29 3.15 -19.81
CA GLU A 91 -14.58 2.38 -18.60
C GLU A 91 -16.09 2.32 -18.28
N THR A 92 -16.68 1.14 -18.41
CA THR A 92 -18.10 0.88 -18.12
C THR A 92 -18.37 0.69 -16.62
N ALA A 93 -19.64 0.64 -16.22
CA ALA A 93 -20.02 0.36 -14.84
C ALA A 93 -19.63 -1.08 -14.42
N GLU A 94 -19.76 -2.05 -15.32
CA GLU A 94 -19.41 -3.46 -15.08
C GLU A 94 -17.90 -3.65 -14.91
N GLU A 95 -17.09 -2.91 -15.67
CA GLU A 95 -15.63 -2.94 -15.58
C GLU A 95 -15.13 -2.28 -14.29
N PHE A 96 -15.77 -1.19 -13.87
CA PHE A 96 -15.52 -0.57 -12.56
C PHE A 96 -15.85 -1.54 -11.43
N GLU A 97 -17.02 -2.19 -11.48
CA GLU A 97 -17.43 -3.15 -10.47
C GLU A 97 -16.51 -4.41 -10.47
N THR A 98 -16.03 -4.82 -11.64
CA THR A 98 -14.99 -5.86 -11.76
C THR A 98 -13.70 -5.44 -11.07
N THR A 99 -13.28 -4.19 -11.27
CA THR A 99 -12.13 -3.61 -10.56
C THR A 99 -12.34 -3.65 -9.05
N LYS A 100 -13.48 -3.17 -8.55
CA LYS A 100 -13.80 -3.15 -7.13
C LYS A 100 -13.70 -4.54 -6.49
N ARG A 101 -14.33 -5.56 -7.09
CA ARG A 101 -14.24 -6.96 -6.62
C ARG A 101 -12.81 -7.49 -6.65
N TYR A 102 -12.04 -7.14 -7.68
CA TYR A 102 -10.64 -7.55 -7.78
C TYR A 102 -9.81 -6.96 -6.64
N LEU A 103 -9.94 -5.65 -6.38
CA LEU A 103 -9.23 -4.95 -5.31
C LEU A 103 -9.55 -5.56 -3.95
N GLU A 104 -10.84 -5.78 -3.67
CA GLU A 104 -11.31 -6.41 -2.44
C GLU A 104 -10.71 -7.82 -2.26
N ARG A 105 -10.72 -8.64 -3.31
CA ARG A 105 -10.11 -9.99 -3.27
C ARG A 105 -8.61 -9.95 -3.01
N VAL A 106 -7.89 -9.01 -3.63
CA VAL A 106 -6.43 -8.93 -3.46
C VAL A 106 -6.08 -8.45 -2.07
N HIS A 107 -6.89 -7.66 -1.38
CA HIS A 107 -6.61 -7.19 -0.02
C HIS A 107 -5.33 -6.34 0.10
N PHE A 108 -5.33 -5.16 -0.55
CA PHE A 108 -4.23 -4.20 -0.45
C PHE A 108 -4.26 -3.45 0.89
N TYR A 109 -3.08 -3.14 1.43
CA TYR A 109 -2.96 -2.29 2.60
C TYR A 109 -3.41 -0.86 2.28
N GLU A 110 -2.96 -0.29 1.17
CA GLU A 110 -3.34 1.06 0.73
C GLU A 110 -3.49 1.10 -0.79
N MET A 111 -4.42 1.92 -1.28
CA MET A 111 -4.63 2.16 -2.70
C MET A 111 -4.72 3.67 -2.93
N HIS A 112 -3.85 4.19 -3.79
CA HIS A 112 -3.97 5.57 -4.27
C HIS A 112 -4.97 5.62 -5.42
N VAL A 113 -6.13 6.22 -5.16
CA VAL A 113 -7.19 6.35 -6.15
C VAL A 113 -7.06 7.67 -6.89
N PHE A 114 -6.88 7.61 -8.20
CA PHE A 114 -6.80 8.76 -9.08
C PHE A 114 -7.98 8.80 -10.03
N LYS A 115 -8.59 9.97 -10.18
CA LYS A 115 -9.52 10.21 -11.29
C LYS A 115 -8.72 10.46 -12.57
N TYR A 116 -9.08 9.76 -13.64
CA TYR A 116 -8.47 10.02 -14.95
C TYR A 116 -8.70 11.48 -15.36
N SER A 117 -7.61 12.17 -15.68
CA SER A 117 -7.62 13.51 -16.25
C SER A 117 -7.02 13.47 -17.65
N LYS A 118 -7.69 14.14 -18.60
CA LYS A 118 -7.17 14.28 -19.97
C LYS A 118 -5.86 15.07 -19.93
N ARG A 119 -4.81 14.51 -20.53
CA ARG A 119 -3.53 15.20 -20.72
C ARG A 119 -3.22 15.30 -22.21
N ALA A 120 -3.03 16.51 -22.71
CA ALA A 120 -2.71 16.76 -24.11
C ALA A 120 -1.48 15.93 -24.54
N GLY A 121 -1.53 15.36 -25.75
CA GLY A 121 -0.46 14.52 -26.31
C GLY A 121 -0.49 13.04 -25.92
N THR A 122 -1.45 12.60 -25.09
CA THR A 122 -1.62 11.18 -24.75
C THR A 122 -2.63 10.48 -25.68
N LYS A 123 -2.45 9.18 -25.93
CA LYS A 123 -3.44 8.37 -26.69
C LYS A 123 -4.83 8.42 -26.04
N ALA A 124 -4.89 8.43 -24.71
CA ALA A 124 -6.15 8.49 -23.96
C ALA A 124 -6.90 9.83 -24.13
N ALA A 125 -6.21 10.93 -24.48
CA ALA A 125 -6.85 12.23 -24.65
C ALA A 125 -7.74 12.31 -25.90
N VAL A 126 -7.45 11.50 -26.92
CA VAL A 126 -8.18 11.47 -28.20
C VAL A 126 -9.20 10.33 -28.30
N MET A 127 -9.38 9.53 -27.26
CA MET A 127 -10.41 8.48 -27.22
C MET A 127 -11.82 9.08 -27.13
N GLU A 128 -12.79 8.53 -27.86
CA GLU A 128 -14.13 9.08 -28.02
C GLU A 128 -15.03 8.87 -26.78
N ASP A 129 -14.79 7.83 -25.98
CA ASP A 129 -15.64 7.43 -24.83
C ASP A 129 -15.17 7.97 -23.48
N GLN A 130 -15.19 9.30 -23.34
CA GLN A 130 -14.70 9.93 -22.12
C GLN A 130 -15.74 9.85 -21.00
N VAL A 131 -15.34 9.32 -19.84
CA VAL A 131 -16.23 9.19 -18.68
C VAL A 131 -16.54 10.58 -18.07
N PRO A 132 -17.81 10.91 -17.76
CA PRO A 132 -18.18 12.17 -17.11
C PRO A 132 -17.55 12.33 -15.72
N GLU A 133 -17.19 13.55 -15.35
CA GLU A 133 -16.50 13.83 -14.07
C GLU A 133 -17.32 13.40 -12.84
N GLN A 134 -18.65 13.54 -12.88
CA GLN A 134 -19.53 13.10 -11.79
C GLN A 134 -19.44 11.58 -11.58
N VAL A 135 -19.33 10.80 -12.65
CA VAL A 135 -19.16 9.34 -12.56
C VAL A 135 -17.80 9.00 -11.97
N LYS A 136 -16.73 9.73 -12.36
CA LYS A 136 -15.40 9.53 -11.77
C LYS A 136 -15.37 9.87 -10.28
N ALA A 137 -16.08 10.90 -9.86
CA ALA A 137 -16.19 11.28 -8.45
C ALA A 137 -16.83 10.17 -7.64
N VAL A 138 -18.01 9.68 -8.05
CA VAL A 138 -18.70 8.57 -7.37
C VAL A 138 -17.81 7.32 -7.29
N ARG A 139 -17.19 6.93 -8.40
CA ARG A 139 -16.27 5.79 -8.44
C ARG A 139 -15.05 5.97 -7.53
N SER A 140 -14.51 7.18 -7.48
CA SER A 140 -13.39 7.52 -6.61
C SER A 140 -13.77 7.38 -5.15
N ASP A 141 -14.92 7.94 -4.75
CA ASP A 141 -15.41 7.89 -3.37
C ASP A 141 -15.66 6.44 -2.92
N GLU A 142 -16.23 5.61 -3.80
CA GLU A 142 -16.42 4.17 -3.54
C GLU A 142 -15.09 3.43 -3.31
N LEU A 143 -14.06 3.69 -4.12
CA LEU A 143 -12.77 3.04 -3.94
C LEU A 143 -11.99 3.60 -2.75
N LEU A 144 -12.17 4.89 -2.40
CA LEU A 144 -11.58 5.46 -1.19
C LEU A 144 -12.17 4.80 0.07
N ALA A 145 -13.49 4.64 0.13
CA ALA A 145 -14.15 3.93 1.23
C ALA A 145 -13.70 2.45 1.31
N LEU A 146 -13.47 1.82 0.16
CA LEU A 146 -12.90 0.46 0.10
C LEU A 146 -11.47 0.44 0.66
N THR A 147 -10.61 1.39 0.27
CA THR A 147 -9.26 1.55 0.81
C THR A 147 -9.29 1.72 2.31
N GLU A 148 -10.06 2.67 2.84
CA GLU A 148 -10.13 2.95 4.29
C GLU A 148 -10.48 1.71 5.09
N ARG A 149 -11.47 0.93 4.63
CA ARG A 149 -11.86 -0.31 5.26
C ARG A 149 -10.73 -1.35 5.25
N MET A 150 -10.11 -1.59 4.10
CA MET A 150 -9.06 -2.61 3.97
C MET A 150 -7.77 -2.22 4.69
N SER A 151 -7.41 -0.93 4.69
CA SER A 151 -6.31 -0.39 5.48
C SER A 151 -6.54 -0.62 6.98
N ARG A 152 -7.77 -0.40 7.44
CA ARG A 152 -8.15 -0.65 8.83
C ARG A 152 -8.08 -2.13 9.18
N GLU A 153 -8.67 -3.00 8.37
CA GLU A 153 -8.61 -4.46 8.54
C GLU A 153 -7.15 -4.95 8.59
N TYR A 154 -6.29 -4.42 7.71
CA TYR A 154 -4.87 -4.74 7.70
C TYR A 154 -4.21 -4.29 9.01
N ARG A 155 -4.42 -3.05 9.47
CA ARG A 155 -3.86 -2.55 10.74
C ARG A 155 -4.39 -3.33 11.95
N GLU A 156 -5.66 -3.70 11.95
CA GLU A 156 -6.27 -4.56 12.98
C GLU A 156 -5.58 -5.91 13.08
N SER A 157 -5.11 -6.48 11.96
CA SER A 157 -4.37 -7.75 11.97
C SER A 157 -3.04 -7.70 12.75
N PHE A 158 -2.50 -6.51 13.00
CA PHE A 158 -1.26 -6.30 13.76
C PHE A 158 -1.49 -6.19 15.27
N LEU A 159 -2.72 -6.03 15.73
CA LEU A 159 -3.00 -5.94 17.15
C LEU A 159 -2.59 -7.22 17.89
N GLY A 160 -1.98 -7.06 19.05
CA GLY A 160 -1.40 -8.14 19.86
C GLY A 160 -0.04 -8.65 19.37
N GLN A 161 0.47 -8.19 18.22
CA GLN A 161 1.78 -8.58 17.72
C GLN A 161 2.90 -7.74 18.36
N GLU A 162 4.05 -8.36 18.63
CA GLU A 162 5.28 -7.67 18.99
C GLU A 162 5.94 -7.16 17.70
N LYS A 163 6.13 -5.84 17.58
CA LYS A 163 6.74 -5.20 16.40
C LYS A 163 7.79 -4.18 16.82
N GLU A 164 8.78 -4.00 15.95
CA GLU A 164 9.79 -2.96 16.06
C GLU A 164 9.36 -1.71 15.28
N VAL A 165 9.39 -0.56 15.93
CA VAL A 165 8.94 0.73 15.40
C VAL A 165 10.09 1.73 15.39
N LEU A 166 10.34 2.34 14.22
CA LEU A 166 11.26 3.47 14.08
C LEU A 166 10.51 4.76 14.42
N LEU A 167 10.89 5.42 15.51
CA LEU A 167 10.22 6.63 16.00
C LEU A 167 10.75 7.89 15.30
N GLU A 168 9.87 8.72 14.74
CA GLU A 168 10.29 9.81 13.84
C GLU A 168 9.66 11.16 14.17
N GLU A 169 8.38 11.19 14.52
CA GLU A 169 7.61 12.44 14.56
C GLU A 169 6.76 12.61 15.81
N LYS A 170 6.62 13.86 16.24
CA LYS A 170 5.66 14.23 17.28
C LYS A 170 4.26 14.26 16.68
N VAL A 171 3.30 13.62 17.33
CA VAL A 171 1.87 13.74 17.00
C VAL A 171 1.08 14.06 18.26
N THR A 172 -0.02 14.78 18.13
CA THR A 172 -0.94 15.06 19.24
C THR A 172 -2.28 14.39 18.95
N VAL A 173 -2.71 13.49 19.83
CA VAL A 173 -3.99 12.79 19.75
C VAL A 173 -4.79 13.15 20.99
N ASP A 174 -5.99 13.70 20.79
CA ASP A 174 -6.89 14.13 21.88
C ASP A 174 -6.21 15.00 22.95
N GLY A 175 -5.30 15.89 22.52
CA GLY A 175 -4.56 16.80 23.40
C GLY A 175 -3.38 16.15 24.14
N VAL A 176 -3.09 14.88 23.88
CA VAL A 176 -1.94 14.15 24.44
C VAL A 176 -0.86 14.01 23.37
N ASP A 177 0.37 14.33 23.74
CA ASP A 177 1.52 14.22 22.84
C ASP A 177 2.08 12.80 22.84
N TYR A 178 2.30 12.28 21.64
CA TYR A 178 2.93 11.00 21.36
C TYR A 178 4.13 11.19 20.42
N LEU A 179 5.06 10.24 20.47
CA LEU A 179 6.11 10.06 19.48
C LEU A 179 5.69 8.89 18.59
N ALA A 180 5.33 9.19 17.34
CA ALA A 180 4.89 8.23 16.34
C ALA A 180 6.03 7.79 15.42
N GLY A 181 5.83 6.64 14.81
CA GLY A 181 6.78 5.97 13.94
C GLY A 181 6.14 4.84 13.16
N TYR A 182 6.97 4.06 12.48
CA TYR A 182 6.51 2.99 11.59
C TYR A 182 7.16 1.65 11.88
N THR A 183 6.38 0.57 11.76
CA THR A 183 6.92 -0.80 11.66
C THR A 183 7.64 -1.01 10.33
N LYS A 184 8.26 -2.18 10.13
CA LYS A 184 8.86 -2.53 8.82
C LYS A 184 7.80 -2.69 7.72
N GLU A 185 6.59 -3.12 8.06
CA GLU A 185 5.41 -3.19 7.19
C GLU A 185 4.75 -1.81 6.97
N TYR A 186 5.30 -0.76 7.58
CA TYR A 186 4.78 0.61 7.49
C TYR A 186 3.43 0.84 8.20
N VAL A 187 3.12 0.01 9.20
CA VAL A 187 2.02 0.27 10.14
C VAL A 187 2.48 1.37 11.09
N ARG A 188 1.65 2.40 11.25
CA ARG A 188 1.95 3.54 12.11
C ARG A 188 1.60 3.23 13.56
N ALA A 189 2.56 3.46 14.45
CA ALA A 189 2.39 3.23 15.88
C ALA A 189 3.05 4.33 16.69
N ALA A 190 2.58 4.55 17.92
CA ALA A 190 3.08 5.62 18.75
C ALA A 190 3.23 5.22 20.21
N VAL A 191 4.17 5.89 20.88
CA VAL A 191 4.40 5.81 22.33
C VAL A 191 4.21 7.19 22.95
N PRO A 192 3.99 7.30 24.27
CA PRO A 192 3.98 8.60 24.94
C PRO A 192 5.23 9.43 24.58
N TRP A 193 5.03 10.73 24.37
CA TRP A 193 6.08 11.62 23.89
C TRP A 193 7.31 11.63 24.80
N ASP A 194 8.47 11.41 24.18
CA ASP A 194 9.79 11.54 24.77
C ASP A 194 10.78 11.91 23.65
N GLU A 195 11.18 13.17 23.60
CA GLU A 195 12.04 13.71 22.54
C GLU A 195 13.37 12.96 22.42
N THR A 196 13.89 12.40 23.51
CA THR A 196 15.18 11.69 23.54
C THR A 196 15.18 10.40 22.71
N ARG A 197 13.98 9.91 22.35
CA ARG A 197 13.77 8.64 21.65
C ARG A 197 13.52 8.83 20.15
N LYS A 198 13.48 10.07 19.66
CA LYS A 198 13.35 10.35 18.23
C LYS A 198 14.56 9.79 17.47
N GLY A 199 14.30 9.10 16.37
CA GLY A 199 15.28 8.40 15.55
C GLY A 199 15.71 7.03 16.08
N THR A 200 15.10 6.55 17.18
CA THR A 200 15.41 5.23 17.75
C THR A 200 14.40 4.18 17.33
N MET A 201 14.85 2.93 17.31
CA MET A 201 14.01 1.74 17.09
C MET A 201 13.61 1.17 18.44
N ILE A 202 12.33 0.89 18.61
CA ILE A 202 11.81 0.30 19.85
C ILE A 202 10.90 -0.88 19.56
N THR A 203 10.97 -1.91 20.39
CA THR A 203 10.10 -3.09 20.29
C THR A 203 9.02 -3.03 21.35
N GLY A 204 7.79 -3.35 20.97
CA GLY A 204 6.65 -3.40 21.86
C GLY A 204 5.46 -4.12 21.24
N TYR A 205 4.39 -4.26 22.02
CA TYR A 205 3.13 -4.84 21.56
C TYR A 205 2.21 -3.76 21.01
N LEU A 206 1.65 -4.00 19.83
CA LEU A 206 0.65 -3.15 19.21
C LEU A 206 -0.71 -3.38 19.88
N ASP A 207 -1.19 -2.40 20.65
CA ASP A 207 -2.37 -2.53 21.51
C ASP A 207 -3.36 -1.38 21.33
N GLY A 208 -4.46 -1.65 20.64
CA GLY A 208 -5.54 -0.69 20.44
C GLY A 208 -5.17 0.50 19.55
N PHE A 209 -6.20 1.17 19.03
CA PHE A 209 -6.05 2.35 18.21
C PHE A 209 -6.08 3.62 19.06
N LEU A 210 -5.12 4.51 18.83
CA LEU A 210 -5.17 5.91 19.28
C LEU A 210 -6.03 6.74 18.32
N THR A 211 -5.90 6.47 17.03
CA THR A 211 -6.72 7.03 15.95
C THR A 211 -7.03 5.95 14.94
N ASP A 212 -7.85 6.26 13.93
CA ASP A 212 -8.10 5.36 12.81
C ASP A 212 -6.85 4.96 12.03
N GLU A 213 -5.66 5.53 12.28
CA GLU A 213 -4.40 5.19 11.58
C GLU A 213 -3.25 4.83 12.52
N ILE A 214 -3.30 5.25 13.79
CA ILE A 214 -2.18 5.12 14.73
C ILE A 214 -2.54 4.11 15.81
N ILE A 215 -1.70 3.08 15.93
CA ILE A 215 -1.81 2.07 16.99
C ILE A 215 -0.96 2.48 18.19
N ASN A 216 -1.44 2.27 19.41
CA ASN A 216 -0.64 2.47 20.61
C ASN A 216 0.38 1.33 20.76
N LEU A 217 1.64 1.66 20.99
CA LEU A 217 2.71 0.68 21.21
C LEU A 217 3.02 0.58 22.71
N LEU A 218 2.63 -0.52 23.33
CA LEU A 218 2.99 -0.80 24.71
C LEU A 218 4.39 -1.39 24.78
N LYS A 219 5.24 -0.79 25.61
CA LYS A 219 6.56 -1.36 25.89
C LYS A 219 6.40 -2.69 26.62
N LYS A 220 7.35 -3.58 26.36
CA LYS A 220 7.59 -4.78 27.17
C LYS A 220 8.01 -4.41 28.59
#